data_AF-A0A183PZF1-F1
#
_entry.id   AF-A0A183PZF1-F1
#
_cell.length_a   1.000
_cell.length_b   1.000
_cell.length_c   1.000
_cell.angle_alpha   90.00
_cell.angle_beta   90.00
_cell.angle_gamma   90.00
#
_symmetry.space_group_name_H-M   'P 1'
#
loop_
_entity.id
_entity.type
_entity.pdbx_description
1 polymer ?
#
loop_
_entity_poly.entity_id
_entity_poly.type
_entity_poly.pdbx_seq_one_letter_code
_entity_poly.pdbx_strand_id
1 'polypeptide(L)'
;MKSHMYPDGPDDKGNMFERPGRLTDVLPSPYPNKEAARAANNGAEPPDLTYIVKAREGYMDPPPGRTVSDGQYYNPYFPGGGIGMARVLYDDLIEYADGTPATTSQMAKDVVTFLCWTSDRTHDERKRILLKVMRGGFNFIILMFHWSYNGSLFSSI
;
A
#
# COMPACT_ATOMS: atom_id res chain seq x y z
N MET A 1 8.62 -17.70 2.80
CA MET A 1 7.16 -17.97 2.80
C MET A 1 6.76 -19.32 3.41
N LYS A 2 7.68 -20.28 3.62
CA LYS A 2 7.41 -21.56 4.32
C LYS A 2 7.30 -21.45 5.86
N SER A 3 7.31 -20.23 6.41
CA SER A 3 7.41 -20.01 7.87
C SER A 3 6.08 -20.13 8.60
N HIS A 4 4.95 -19.97 7.91
CA HIS A 4 3.61 -20.06 8.50
C HIS A 4 2.87 -21.32 8.04
N MET A 5 2.15 -21.93 8.99
CA MET A 5 1.23 -23.03 8.76
C MET A 5 -0.16 -22.49 8.41
N TYR A 6 -0.83 -23.15 7.48
CA TYR A 6 -2.18 -22.81 7.03
C TYR A 6 -3.11 -24.01 7.22
N PRO A 7 -4.36 -23.79 7.67
CA PRO A 7 -5.36 -24.84 7.68
C PRO A 7 -5.71 -25.26 6.24
N ASP A 8 -5.81 -26.57 6.01
CA ASP A 8 -6.19 -27.21 4.75
C ASP A 8 -6.98 -28.50 5.02
N GLY A 9 -7.59 -29.08 4.00
CA GLY A 9 -8.39 -30.31 4.11
C GLY A 9 -9.90 -30.10 3.90
N PRO A 10 -10.71 -31.16 4.12
CA PRO A 10 -10.40 -32.36 4.92
C PRO A 10 -9.57 -33.43 4.22
N ASP A 11 -8.86 -34.25 5.01
CA ASP A 11 -8.16 -35.46 4.54
C ASP A 11 -9.13 -36.63 4.25
N ASP A 12 -8.60 -37.77 3.80
CA ASP A 12 -9.39 -38.99 3.49
C ASP A 12 -10.17 -39.54 4.70
N LYS A 13 -9.90 -39.06 5.91
CA LYS A 13 -10.59 -39.41 7.16
C LYS A 13 -11.54 -38.31 7.64
N GLY A 14 -11.68 -37.21 6.89
CA GLY A 14 -12.54 -36.07 7.24
C GLY A 14 -11.92 -35.08 8.23
N ASN A 15 -10.63 -35.18 8.55
CA ASN A 15 -9.96 -34.28 9.50
C ASN A 15 -9.31 -33.10 8.76
N MET A 16 -9.40 -31.91 9.35
CA MET A 16 -8.63 -30.75 8.91
C MET A 16 -7.17 -30.90 9.36
N PHE A 17 -6.23 -30.48 8.54
CA PHE A 17 -4.80 -30.53 8.87
C PHE A 17 -4.13 -29.20 8.55
N GLU A 18 -2.93 -28.99 9.10
CA GLU A 18 -2.12 -27.82 8.78
C GLU A 18 -1.03 -28.16 7.76
N ARG A 19 -0.79 -27.25 6.82
CA ARG A 19 0.27 -27.39 5.82
C ARG A 19 1.18 -26.17 5.78
N PRO A 20 2.44 -26.33 5.34
CA PRO A 20 3.29 -25.18 5.06
C PRO A 20 2.67 -24.29 3.95
N GLY A 21 2.86 -22.98 4.11
CA GLY A 21 2.40 -21.99 3.13
C GLY A 21 2.97 -22.21 1.72
N ARG A 22 2.11 -21.98 0.73
CA ARG A 22 2.39 -21.98 -0.71
C ARG A 22 2.29 -20.55 -1.24
N LEU A 23 2.84 -20.31 -2.45
CA LEU A 23 2.86 -18.96 -3.06
C LEU A 23 1.47 -18.39 -3.36
N THR A 24 0.46 -19.25 -3.49
CA THR A 24 -0.93 -18.88 -3.77
C THR A 24 -1.72 -18.52 -2.51
N ASP A 25 -1.17 -18.77 -1.32
CA ASP A 25 -1.86 -18.46 -0.07
C ASP A 25 -1.87 -16.96 0.21
N VAL A 26 -2.98 -16.49 0.77
CA VAL A 26 -3.14 -15.11 1.22
C VAL A 26 -2.33 -14.91 2.50
N LEU A 27 -1.84 -13.69 2.73
CA LEU A 27 -1.19 -13.34 3.99
C LEU A 27 -2.14 -13.61 5.17
N PRO A 28 -1.66 -14.24 6.26
CA PRO A 28 -2.52 -14.61 7.37
C PRO A 28 -2.92 -13.35 8.15
N SER A 29 -4.18 -13.29 8.57
CA SER A 29 -4.67 -12.22 9.45
C SER A 29 -4.00 -12.34 10.83
N PRO A 30 -3.59 -11.21 11.46
CA PRO A 30 -3.04 -11.22 12.81
C PRO A 30 -4.07 -11.60 13.88
N TYR A 31 -5.36 -11.38 13.60
CA TYR A 31 -6.46 -11.71 14.50
C TYR A 31 -7.46 -12.66 13.83
N PRO A 32 -8.07 -13.59 14.58
CA PRO A 32 -9.06 -14.52 14.03
C PRO A 32 -10.36 -13.81 13.60
N ASN A 33 -10.71 -12.70 14.26
CA ASN A 33 -11.89 -11.90 13.97
C ASN A 33 -11.74 -10.47 14.49
N LYS A 34 -12.73 -9.63 14.14
CA LYS A 34 -12.76 -8.20 14.49
C LYS A 34 -12.85 -7.94 15.99
N GLU A 35 -13.62 -8.76 16.72
CA GLU A 35 -13.79 -8.57 18.17
C GLU A 35 -12.49 -8.88 18.92
N ALA A 36 -11.75 -9.90 18.50
CA ALA A 36 -10.42 -10.18 19.02
C ALA A 36 -9.44 -9.03 18.73
N ALA A 37 -9.53 -8.42 17.53
CA ALA A 37 -8.73 -7.26 17.18
C ALA A 37 -9.06 -6.04 18.07
N ARG A 38 -10.34 -5.77 18.31
CA ARG A 38 -10.79 -4.66 19.19
C ARG A 38 -10.38 -4.89 20.64
N ALA A 39 -10.53 -6.11 21.14
CA ALA A 39 -10.11 -6.46 22.50
C ALA A 39 -8.61 -6.25 22.71
N ALA A 40 -7.79 -6.58 21.71
CA ALA A 40 -6.33 -6.40 21.78
C ALA A 40 -5.87 -4.94 21.66
N ASN A 41 -6.68 -4.04 21.08
CA ASN A 41 -6.29 -2.67 20.73
C ASN A 41 -7.19 -1.61 21.41
N ASN A 42 -7.55 -1.81 22.68
CA ASN A 42 -8.33 -0.85 23.49
C ASN A 42 -9.66 -0.41 22.82
N GLY A 43 -10.34 -1.35 22.16
CA GLY A 43 -11.61 -1.13 21.46
C GLY A 43 -11.50 -0.65 20.01
N ALA A 44 -10.29 -0.31 19.55
CA ALA A 44 -10.03 0.08 18.16
C ALA A 44 -9.83 -1.14 17.25
N GLU A 45 -10.41 -1.14 16.06
CA GLU A 45 -10.18 -2.18 15.04
C GLU A 45 -9.11 -1.68 14.06
N PRO A 46 -7.93 -2.32 14.00
CA PRO A 46 -6.94 -1.99 12.97
C PRO A 46 -7.54 -2.21 11.57
N PRO A 47 -7.49 -1.21 10.67
CA PRO A 47 -8.03 -1.36 9.32
C PRO A 47 -7.17 -2.32 8.50
N ASP A 48 -7.80 -2.99 7.53
CA ASP A 48 -7.04 -3.76 6.53
C ASP A 48 -6.16 -2.84 5.68
N LEU A 49 -4.90 -3.23 5.51
CA LEU A 49 -3.89 -2.39 4.88
C LEU A 49 -3.83 -2.54 3.35
N THR A 50 -4.58 -3.48 2.77
CA THR A 50 -4.54 -3.76 1.32
C THR A 50 -4.76 -2.51 0.45
N TYR A 51 -5.63 -1.59 0.90
CA TYR A 51 -6.05 -0.38 0.15
C TYR A 51 -5.71 0.95 0.86
N ILE A 52 -4.79 0.96 1.85
CA ILE A 52 -4.52 2.12 2.71
C ILE A 52 -3.31 2.95 2.24
N VAL A 53 -3.35 3.53 1.04
CA VAL A 53 -2.18 4.24 0.48
C VAL A 53 -1.88 5.60 1.16
N LYS A 54 -2.73 6.07 2.08
CA LYS A 54 -2.59 7.39 2.71
C LYS A 54 -2.02 7.30 4.13
N ALA A 55 -0.74 6.97 4.26
CA ALA A 55 0.01 7.27 5.48
C ALA A 55 0.74 8.62 5.31
N ARG A 56 0.65 9.49 6.31
CA ARG A 56 1.45 10.72 6.41
C ARG A 56 2.29 10.60 7.67
N GLU A 57 3.57 10.95 7.57
CA GLU A 57 4.48 11.01 8.72
C GLU A 57 3.96 12.01 9.74
N GLY A 58 4.19 11.79 11.05
CA GLY A 58 4.01 12.89 12.01
C GLY A 58 3.54 12.55 13.41
N TYR A 59 4.00 11.47 14.06
CA TYR A 59 3.85 11.45 15.52
C TYR A 59 4.62 12.62 16.11
N MET A 60 3.93 13.46 16.88
CA MET A 60 4.48 14.66 17.52
C MET A 60 3.91 14.77 18.94
N ASP A 61 4.54 15.57 19.77
CA ASP A 61 3.94 15.92 21.06
C ASP A 61 2.73 16.84 20.86
N PRO A 62 1.68 16.70 21.67
CA PRO A 62 0.51 17.55 21.58
C PRO A 62 0.89 19.01 21.85
N PRO A 63 0.34 19.98 21.08
CA PRO A 63 0.58 21.39 21.35
C PRO A 63 0.05 21.77 22.75
N PRO A 64 0.61 22.82 23.38
CA PRO A 64 0.16 23.27 24.69
C PRO A 64 -1.37 23.45 24.76
N GLY A 65 -2.01 22.83 25.75
CA GLY A 65 -3.47 22.88 25.94
C GLY A 65 -4.28 21.79 25.22
N ARG A 66 -3.66 20.96 24.37
CA ARG A 66 -4.32 19.77 23.80
C ARG A 66 -4.04 18.54 24.65
N THR A 67 -5.04 18.02 25.33
CA THR A 67 -4.95 16.72 26.02
C THR A 67 -5.43 15.61 25.08
N VAL A 68 -4.69 14.51 25.05
CA VAL A 68 -5.08 13.28 24.35
C VAL A 68 -5.71 12.32 25.36
N SER A 69 -6.76 11.61 24.97
CA SER A 69 -7.43 10.65 25.85
C SER A 69 -6.50 9.50 26.22
N ASP A 70 -6.77 8.83 27.35
CA ASP A 70 -5.98 7.68 27.79
C ASP A 70 -5.97 6.58 26.71
N GLY A 71 -4.80 6.00 26.46
CA GLY A 71 -4.56 5.03 25.38
C GLY A 71 -4.52 5.60 23.95
N GLN A 72 -4.63 6.92 23.77
CA GLN A 72 -4.45 7.59 22.47
C GLN A 72 -3.12 8.34 22.40
N TYR A 73 -2.62 8.53 21.18
CA TYR A 73 -1.38 9.22 20.84
C TYR A 73 -1.67 10.43 19.95
N TYR A 74 -0.85 11.48 20.05
CA TYR A 74 -1.03 12.66 19.20
C TYR A 74 -0.41 12.45 17.81
N ASN A 75 -1.20 12.69 16.77
CA ASN A 75 -0.76 12.77 15.39
C ASN A 75 -1.57 13.88 14.67
N PRO A 76 -0.96 15.01 14.28
CA PRO A 76 -1.65 16.14 13.65
C PRO A 76 -2.22 15.80 12.28
N TYR A 77 -1.77 14.73 11.62
CA TYR A 77 -2.28 14.29 10.32
C TYR A 77 -3.50 13.36 10.45
N PHE A 78 -3.74 12.81 11.64
CA PHE A 78 -4.93 12.00 11.89
C PHE A 78 -6.14 12.90 12.16
N PRO A 79 -7.32 12.64 11.56
CA PRO A 79 -8.52 13.43 11.83
C PRO A 79 -8.84 13.48 13.33
N GLY A 80 -8.88 14.68 13.92
CA GLY A 80 -9.11 14.88 15.36
C GLY A 80 -7.85 14.86 16.22
N GLY A 81 -6.68 14.55 15.66
CA GLY A 81 -5.37 14.65 16.31
C GLY A 81 -5.01 13.51 17.27
N GLY A 82 -5.98 12.71 17.72
CA GLY A 82 -5.76 11.57 18.60
C GLY A 82 -5.94 10.24 17.86
N ILE A 83 -4.92 9.39 17.86
CA ILE A 83 -4.92 8.07 17.23
C ILE A 83 -4.71 6.97 18.29
N GLY A 84 -5.44 5.86 18.21
CA GLY A 84 -5.26 4.72 19.13
C GLY A 84 -4.04 3.84 18.83
N MET A 85 -3.23 4.21 17.82
CA MET A 85 -2.03 3.50 17.42
C MET A 85 -0.80 4.16 18.03
N ALA A 86 0.04 3.37 18.68
CA ALA A 86 1.33 3.85 19.16
C ALA A 86 2.27 4.16 17.99
N ARG A 87 3.33 4.93 18.25
CA ARG A 87 4.43 5.04 17.28
C ARG A 87 5.08 3.66 17.13
N VAL A 88 5.13 3.16 15.89
CA VAL A 88 5.67 1.82 15.57
C VAL A 88 7.00 1.86 14.82
N LEU A 89 7.40 3.01 14.27
CA LEU A 89 8.67 3.18 13.57
C LEU A 89 9.64 4.02 14.41
N TYR A 90 10.80 3.43 14.68
CA TYR A 90 11.93 4.00 15.40
C TYR A 90 13.21 3.75 14.61
N ASP A 91 14.23 4.58 14.76
CA ASP A 91 15.50 4.39 14.06
C ASP A 91 16.13 3.04 14.47
N ASP A 92 16.72 2.36 13.48
CA ASP A 92 17.40 1.07 13.58
C ASP A 92 16.53 -0.09 14.11
N LEU A 93 15.21 -0.03 13.86
CA LEU A 93 14.27 -1.07 14.27
C LEU A 93 14.48 -2.42 13.56
N ILE A 94 14.97 -2.40 12.32
CA ILE A 94 15.21 -3.59 11.50
C ILE A 94 16.59 -3.49 10.83
N GLU A 95 17.17 -4.63 10.49
CA GLU A 95 18.36 -4.70 9.65
C GLU A 95 17.94 -5.05 8.22
N TYR A 96 18.21 -4.14 7.27
CA TYR A 96 17.95 -4.42 5.86
C TYR A 96 18.97 -5.42 5.30
N ALA A 97 18.50 -6.35 4.47
CA ALA A 97 19.34 -7.35 3.83
C ALA A 97 20.36 -6.76 2.83
N ASP A 98 20.10 -5.54 2.33
CA ASP A 98 20.99 -4.82 1.41
C ASP A 98 21.95 -3.84 2.12
N GLY A 99 21.88 -3.74 3.45
CA GLY A 99 22.72 -2.85 4.25
C GLY A 99 22.26 -1.39 4.27
N THR A 100 21.07 -1.07 3.77
CA THR A 100 20.51 0.29 3.88
C THR A 100 20.34 0.69 5.35
N PRO A 101 20.70 1.93 5.75
CA PRO A 101 20.45 2.41 7.11
C PRO A 101 18.95 2.48 7.43
N ALA A 102 18.54 1.86 8.54
CA ALA A 102 17.13 1.74 8.91
C ALA A 102 16.61 2.93 9.70
N THR A 103 16.68 4.13 9.11
CA THR A 103 16.07 5.32 9.70
C THR A 103 14.54 5.26 9.62
N THR A 104 13.86 5.97 10.52
CA THR A 104 12.39 6.04 10.59
C THR A 104 11.79 6.47 9.25
N SER A 105 12.37 7.48 8.59
CA SER A 105 11.89 8.00 7.31
C SER A 105 12.14 7.03 6.16
N GLN A 106 13.27 6.31 6.16
CA GLN A 106 13.57 5.29 5.16
C GLN A 106 12.57 4.13 5.26
N MET A 107 12.34 3.60 6.46
CA MET A 107 11.33 2.56 6.69
C MET A 107 9.93 3.03 6.32
N ALA A 108 9.55 4.26 6.70
CA ALA A 108 8.26 4.83 6.34
C ALA A 108 8.07 4.89 4.82
N LYS A 109 9.09 5.34 4.08
CA LYS A 109 9.08 5.40 2.62
C LYS A 109 8.94 4.02 1.98
N ASP A 110 9.66 3.02 2.49
CA ASP A 110 9.63 1.68 1.93
C ASP A 110 8.28 1.00 2.18
N VAL A 111 7.75 1.10 3.40
CA VAL A 111 6.42 0.59 3.75
C VAL A 111 5.32 1.25 2.91
N VAL A 112 5.36 2.57 2.75
CA VAL A 112 4.36 3.30 1.93
C VAL A 112 4.48 2.91 0.45
N THR A 113 5.70 2.71 -0.05
CA THR A 113 5.93 2.25 -1.43
C THR A 113 5.35 0.85 -1.63
N PHE A 114 5.56 -0.04 -0.67
CA PHE A 114 4.96 -1.38 -0.68
C PHE A 114 3.42 -1.33 -0.63
N LEU A 115 2.83 -0.50 0.24
CA LEU A 115 1.38 -0.34 0.33
C LEU A 115 0.77 0.25 -0.95
N CYS A 116 1.46 1.20 -1.58
CA CYS A 116 1.06 1.74 -2.88
C CYS A 116 0.99 0.65 -3.95
N TRP A 117 2.00 -0.25 -3.97
CA TRP A 117 2.01 -1.40 -4.86
C TRP A 117 0.91 -2.41 -4.54
N THR A 118 0.64 -2.71 -3.26
CA THR A 118 -0.44 -3.66 -2.89
C THR A 118 -1.82 -3.14 -3.29
N SER A 119 -2.03 -1.83 -3.21
CA SER A 119 -3.29 -1.18 -3.58
C SER A 119 -3.49 -1.04 -5.09
N ASP A 120 -2.40 -0.99 -5.88
CA ASP A 120 -2.48 -0.88 -7.34
C ASP A 120 -1.38 -1.66 -8.06
N ARG A 121 -1.62 -2.97 -8.25
CA ARG A 121 -0.70 -3.87 -8.97
C ARG A 121 -0.54 -3.55 -10.45
N THR A 122 -1.46 -2.77 -11.03
CA THR A 122 -1.46 -2.42 -12.47
C THR A 122 -0.77 -1.08 -12.75
N HIS A 123 -0.28 -0.41 -11.70
CA HIS A 123 0.27 0.95 -11.79
C HIS A 123 1.34 1.10 -12.88
N ASP A 124 2.31 0.20 -12.93
CA ASP A 124 3.44 0.29 -13.86
C ASP A 124 3.04 -0.06 -15.30
N GLU A 125 2.19 -1.07 -15.47
CA GLU A 125 1.65 -1.46 -16.77
C GLU A 125 0.78 -0.36 -17.36
N ARG A 126 -0.10 0.24 -16.55
CA ARG A 126 -0.96 1.35 -16.95
C ARG A 126 -0.14 2.55 -17.41
N LYS A 127 0.92 2.91 -16.67
CA LYS A 127 1.83 4.00 -17.07
C LYS A 127 2.60 3.67 -18.35
N ARG A 128 3.01 2.42 -18.53
CA ARG A 128 3.69 1.96 -19.76
C ARG A 128 2.77 2.03 -20.98
N ILE A 129 1.53 1.55 -20.86
CA ILE A 129 0.52 1.61 -21.93
C ILE A 129 0.20 3.08 -22.24
N LEU A 130 -0.02 3.92 -21.22
CA LEU A 130 -0.26 5.34 -21.39
C LEU A 130 0.87 6.01 -22.20
N LEU A 131 2.13 5.74 -21.88
CA LEU A 131 3.26 6.29 -22.63
C LEU A 131 3.30 5.82 -24.09
N LYS A 132 2.97 4.54 -24.35
CA LYS A 132 2.86 4.01 -25.72
C LYS A 132 1.75 4.68 -26.51
N VAL A 133 0.58 4.88 -25.90
CA VAL A 133 -0.58 5.54 -26.51
C VAL A 133 -0.28 7.01 -26.79
N MET A 134 0.31 7.73 -25.84
CA MET A 134 0.71 9.13 -26.04
C MET A 134 1.70 9.28 -27.18
N ARG A 135 2.73 8.43 -27.25
CA ARG A 135 3.70 8.43 -28.36
C ARG A 135 3.03 8.11 -29.71
N GLY A 136 2.16 7.10 -29.74
CA GLY A 136 1.41 6.74 -30.96
C GLY A 136 0.51 7.87 -31.44
N GLY A 137 -0.26 8.45 -30.53
CA GLY A 137 -1.16 9.58 -30.81
C GLY A 137 -0.41 10.81 -31.32
N PHE A 138 0.75 11.14 -30.76
CA PHE A 138 1.56 12.26 -31.23
C PHE A 138 2.02 12.07 -32.69
N ASN A 139 2.49 10.87 -33.06
CA ASN A 139 2.87 10.58 -34.44
C ASN A 139 1.66 10.60 -35.39
N PHE A 140 0.51 10.09 -34.94
CA PHE A 140 -0.72 10.12 -35.73
C PHE A 140 -1.19 11.55 -36.03
N ILE A 141 -1.11 12.45 -35.04
CA ILE A 141 -1.43 13.87 -35.22
C ILE A 141 -0.52 14.51 -36.28
N ILE A 142 0.79 14.27 -36.23
CA ILE A 142 1.75 14.79 -37.22
C ILE A 142 1.39 14.29 -38.63
N LEU A 143 1.06 13.00 -38.78
CA LEU A 143 0.65 12.43 -40.06
C LEU A 143 -0.64 13.06 -40.59
N MET A 144 -1.63 13.30 -39.73
CA MET A 144 -2.87 13.99 -40.11
C MET A 144 -2.62 15.42 -40.57
N PHE A 145 -1.79 16.19 -39.85
CA PHE A 145 -1.40 17.52 -40.29
C PHE A 145 -0.71 17.47 -41.66
N HIS A 146 0.28 16.59 -41.82
CA HIS A 146 0.99 16.45 -43.10
C HIS A 146 0.04 16.09 -44.26
N TRP A 147 -0.87 15.15 -44.06
CA TRP A 147 -1.89 14.78 -45.04
C TRP A 147 -2.84 15.94 -45.35
N SER A 148 -3.28 16.70 -44.34
CA SER A 148 -4.16 17.86 -44.53
C SER A 148 -3.48 18.98 -45.33
N TYR A 149 -2.21 19.29 -45.05
CA TYR A 149 -1.46 20.32 -45.78
C TYR A 149 -1.14 19.92 -47.23
N ASN A 150 -0.81 18.66 -47.47
CA ASN A 150 -0.51 18.18 -48.82
C ASN A 150 -1.78 17.89 -49.63
N GLY A 151 -2.86 17.43 -48.98
CA GLY A 151 -4.15 17.19 -49.61
C GLY A 151 -4.81 18.47 -50.12
N SER A 152 -4.64 19.60 -49.42
CA SER A 152 -5.14 20.90 -49.90
C SER A 152 -4.39 21.43 -51.14
N LEU A 153 -3.14 20.98 -51.38
CA LEU A 153 -2.37 21.33 -52.57
C LEU A 153 -2.89 20.63 -53.84
N PHE A 154 -3.49 19.44 -53.70
CA PHE A 154 -4.07 18.69 -54.82
C PHE A 154 -5.52 19.04 -55.12
N SER A 155 -6.26 19.67 -54.20
CA SER A 155 -7.64 20.12 -54.46
C SER A 155 -7.73 21.49 -55.14
N SER A 156 -6.60 22.16 -55.38
CA SER A 156 -6.51 23.51 -55.96
C SER A 156 -5.89 23.55 -57.37
N ILE A 157 -5.71 22.39 -58.02
CA ILE A 157 -5.37 22.23 -59.44
C ILE A 157 -6.54 21.52 -60.13
#